data_AF-A0AAW9TT65-F1
#
_entry.id   AF-A0AAW9TT65-F1
#
_cell.length_a   1.000
_cell.length_b   1.000
_cell.length_c   1.000
_cell.angle_alpha   90.00
_cell.angle_beta   90.00
_cell.angle_gamma   90.00
#
_symmetry.space_group_name_H-M   'P 1'
#
loop_
_entity.id
_entity.type
_entity.pdbx_description
1 polymer ?
#
loop_
_entity_poly.entity_id
_entity_poly.type
_entity_poly.pdbx_seq_one_letter_code
_entity_poly.pdbx_strand_id
1 'polypeptide(L)'
;MEDREIEYRVRPVTRFIVTRFESVGHPNGRESGGCDSKGEFDNFDTAYQVGYALCRDEHQRLGWPIGDQRIKYPEPLLPRDGAAASEPNLMPMPVA
;
A
#
# COMPACT_ATOMS: atom_id res chain seq x y z
N MET A 1 -16.19 47.37 18.12
CA MET A 1 -16.12 46.76 16.79
C MET A 1 -15.21 45.56 16.92
N GLU A 2 -15.63 44.40 16.42
CA GLU A 2 -14.85 43.16 16.53
C GLU A 2 -13.96 43.08 15.27
N ASP A 3 -12.64 43.16 15.46
CA ASP A 3 -11.70 42.98 14.37
C ASP A 3 -11.53 41.48 14.10
N ARG A 4 -11.81 41.07 12.86
CA ARG A 4 -11.53 39.71 12.37
C ARG A 4 -10.59 39.78 11.19
N GLU A 5 -9.53 38.98 11.26
CA GLU A 5 -8.57 38.79 10.18
C GLU A 5 -8.76 37.41 9.56
N ILE A 6 -8.78 37.35 8.23
CA ILE A 6 -8.93 36.11 7.46
C ILE A 6 -7.66 35.94 6.62
N GLU A 7 -6.95 34.83 6.81
CA GLU A 7 -5.74 34.49 6.07
C GLU A 7 -5.92 33.16 5.30
N TYR A 8 -5.54 33.15 4.03
CA TYR A 8 -5.51 31.94 3.19
C TYR A 8 -4.06 31.47 2.99
N ARG A 9 -3.77 30.20 3.27
CA ARG A 9 -2.44 29.60 3.07
C ARG A 9 -2.52 28.35 2.21
N VAL A 10 -1.53 28.17 1.32
CA VAL A 10 -1.33 26.95 0.53
C VAL A 10 -0.10 26.21 1.05
N ARG A 11 -0.21 24.90 1.23
CA ARG A 11 0.87 24.02 1.69
C ARG A 11 0.96 22.77 0.82
N PRO A 12 2.16 22.27 0.52
CA PRO A 12 2.31 20.98 -0.14
C PRO A 12 1.84 19.87 0.81
N VAL A 13 1.21 18.83 0.24
CA VAL A 13 0.81 17.62 0.95
C VAL A 13 1.28 16.40 0.18
N THR A 14 1.70 15.37 0.91
CA THR A 14 1.98 14.04 0.36
C THR A 14 0.79 13.14 0.66
N ARG A 15 0.34 12.39 -0.34
CA ARG A 15 -0.70 11.36 -0.18
C ARG A 15 -0.23 10.05 -0.76
N PHE A 16 -0.57 8.97 -0.08
CA PHE A 16 -0.28 7.60 -0.46
C PHE A 16 -1.59 6.93 -0.82
N ILE A 17 -1.70 6.46 -2.06
CA ILE A 17 -2.91 5.83 -2.58
C ILE A 17 -2.67 4.34 -2.70
N VAL A 18 -3.50 3.54 -2.03
CA VAL A 18 -3.48 2.09 -2.16
C VAL A 18 -4.38 1.71 -3.31
N THR A 19 -3.83 1.07 -4.34
CA THR A 19 -4.57 0.59 -5.49
C THR A 19 -4.48 -0.92 -5.63
N ARG A 20 -5.48 -1.52 -6.25
CA ARG A 20 -5.53 -2.94 -6.63
C ARG A 20 -5.57 -3.03 -8.14
N PHE A 21 -4.53 -3.58 -8.73
CA PHE A 21 -4.50 -3.96 -10.12
C PHE A 21 -4.95 -5.42 -10.28
N GLU A 22 -5.75 -5.69 -11.30
CA GLU A 22 -6.07 -7.04 -11.72
C GLU A 22 -5.94 -7.17 -13.24
N SER A 23 -5.52 -8.35 -13.70
CA SER A 23 -5.46 -8.68 -15.12
C SER A 23 -5.93 -10.12 -15.34
N VAL A 24 -6.68 -10.32 -16.42
CA VAL A 24 -7.23 -11.59 -16.85
C VAL A 24 -6.82 -11.84 -18.30
N GLY A 25 -6.07 -12.92 -18.52
CA GLY A 25 -5.78 -13.43 -19.86
C GLY A 25 -6.89 -14.36 -20.33
N HIS A 26 -7.39 -14.16 -21.54
CA HIS A 26 -8.38 -15.05 -22.16
C HIS A 26 -7.72 -15.99 -23.20
N PRO A 27 -8.25 -17.21 -23.41
CA PRO A 27 -7.69 -18.18 -24.36
C PRO A 27 -7.63 -17.71 -25.82
N ASN A 28 -8.40 -16.69 -26.17
CA ASN A 28 -8.43 -16.08 -27.51
C ASN A 28 -7.38 -14.96 -27.68
N GLY A 29 -6.44 -14.82 -26.73
CA GLY A 29 -5.39 -13.79 -26.77
C GLY A 29 -5.89 -12.39 -26.42
N ARG A 30 -7.12 -12.24 -25.91
CA ARG A 30 -7.58 -10.95 -25.36
C ARG A 30 -7.17 -10.84 -23.90
N GLU A 31 -6.64 -9.69 -23.54
CA GLU A 31 -6.31 -9.34 -22.17
C GLU A 31 -7.27 -8.26 -21.68
N SER A 32 -7.70 -8.37 -20.43
CA SER A 32 -8.48 -7.33 -19.74
C SER A 32 -7.80 -7.03 -18.41
N GLY A 33 -7.70 -5.76 -18.06
CA GLY A 33 -7.15 -5.34 -16.78
C GLY A 33 -7.90 -4.15 -16.21
N GLY A 34 -7.89 -4.05 -14.89
CA GLY A 34 -8.54 -2.99 -14.12
C GLY A 34 -7.64 -2.51 -13.01
N CYS A 35 -7.82 -1.26 -12.61
CA CYS A 35 -7.18 -0.68 -11.44
C CYS A 35 -8.25 0.00 -10.59
N ASP A 36 -8.32 -0.36 -9.31
CA ASP A 36 -9.29 0.19 -8.36
C ASP A 36 -8.57 0.80 -7.15
N SER A 37 -9.08 1.91 -6.64
CA SER A 37 -8.53 2.59 -5.47
C SER A 37 -9.17 2.06 -4.19
N LYS A 38 -8.35 1.61 -3.24
CA LYS A 38 -8.81 1.05 -1.96
C LYS A 38 -8.75 2.05 -0.81
N GLY A 39 -7.96 3.11 -0.96
CA GLY A 39 -7.90 4.19 0.02
C GLY A 39 -6.81 5.20 -0.27
N GLU A 40 -6.95 6.37 0.33
CA GLU A 40 -5.95 7.44 0.34
C GLU A 40 -5.55 7.75 1.78
N PHE A 41 -4.25 7.88 2.00
CA PHE A 41 -3.66 8.06 3.31
C PHE A 41 -2.64 9.20 3.28
N ASP A 42 -2.46 9.88 4.41
CA ASP A 42 -1.44 10.90 4.62
C ASP A 42 -0.11 10.32 5.14
N ASN A 43 -0.11 9.05 5.58
CA ASN A 43 1.03 8.35 6.16
C ASN A 43 1.37 7.07 5.38
N PHE A 44 2.66 6.91 5.03
CA PHE A 44 3.14 5.77 4.26
C PHE A 44 2.99 4.43 5.01
N ASP A 45 3.42 4.36 6.27
CA ASP A 45 3.37 3.12 7.05
C ASP A 45 1.94 2.59 7.15
N THR A 46 0.98 3.49 7.35
CA THR A 46 -0.45 3.16 7.37
C THR A 46 -0.90 2.61 6.01
N ALA A 47 -0.59 3.30 4.91
CA ALA A 47 -0.91 2.82 3.57
C ALA A 47 -0.27 1.45 3.27
N TYR A 48 0.99 1.25 3.68
CA TYR A 48 1.72 0.02 3.51
C TYR A 48 1.10 -1.14 4.30
N GLN A 49 0.77 -0.93 5.58
CA GLN A 49 0.11 -1.94 6.40
C GLN A 49 -1.29 -2.29 5.87
N VAL A 50 -2.04 -1.30 5.38
CA VAL A 50 -3.33 -1.53 4.73
C VAL A 50 -3.15 -2.37 3.46
N GLY A 51 -2.22 -2.00 2.58
CA GLY A 51 -1.92 -2.78 1.37
C GLY A 51 -1.50 -4.22 1.70
N TYR A 52 -0.64 -4.40 2.70
CA TYR A 52 -0.21 -5.72 3.17
C TYR A 52 -1.36 -6.56 3.71
N ALA A 53 -2.25 -5.96 4.51
CA ALA A 53 -3.43 -6.63 5.05
C ALA A 53 -4.41 -7.05 3.94
N LEU A 54 -4.63 -6.20 2.93
CA LEU A 54 -5.48 -6.51 1.78
C LEU A 54 -4.93 -7.67 0.95
N CYS A 55 -3.61 -7.74 0.74
CA CYS A 55 -2.99 -8.90 0.07
C CYS A 55 -3.25 -10.21 0.85
N ARG A 56 -3.11 -10.18 2.18
CA ARG A 56 -3.38 -11.35 3.03
C ARG A 56 -4.83 -11.79 2.99
N ASP A 57 -5.75 -10.84 3.03
CA ASP A 57 -7.19 -11.11 2.90
C ASP A 57 -7.51 -11.73 1.53
N GLU A 58 -6.89 -11.23 0.46
CA GLU A 58 -7.10 -11.76 -0.89
C GLU A 58 -6.60 -13.21 -1.04
N HIS A 59 -5.45 -13.55 -0.41
CA HIS A 59 -5.00 -14.94 -0.32
C HIS A 59 -6.05 -15.85 0.34
N GLN A 60 -6.61 -15.40 1.46
CA GLN A 60 -7.66 -16.14 2.16
C GLN A 60 -8.92 -16.28 1.30
N ARG A 61 -9.35 -15.20 0.65
CA ARG A 61 -10.54 -15.15 -0.20
C ARG A 61 -10.45 -16.06 -1.43
N LEU A 62 -9.26 -16.13 -2.05
CA LEU A 62 -9.01 -16.92 -3.26
C LEU A 62 -8.50 -18.34 -2.96
N GLY A 63 -8.18 -18.63 -1.70
CA GLY A 63 -7.60 -19.91 -1.28
C GLY A 63 -6.16 -20.12 -1.76
N TRP A 64 -5.43 -19.05 -2.06
CA TRP A 64 -4.03 -19.13 -2.50
C TRP A 64 -3.09 -19.07 -1.29
N PRO A 65 -2.03 -19.90 -1.24
CA PRO A 65 -1.10 -19.89 -0.11
C PRO A 65 -0.35 -18.56 -0.03
N ILE A 66 -0.01 -18.14 1.20
CA ILE A 66 0.82 -16.96 1.43
C ILE A 66 2.17 -17.15 0.72
N GLY A 67 2.57 -16.17 -0.09
CA GLY A 67 3.78 -16.22 -0.92
C GLY A 67 3.56 -16.68 -2.37
N ASP A 68 2.34 -17.06 -2.73
CA ASP A 68 1.96 -17.26 -4.14
C ASP A 68 2.21 -15.98 -4.95
N GLN A 69 2.98 -16.12 -6.04
CA GLN A 69 3.45 -15.01 -6.86
C GLN A 69 2.32 -14.32 -7.66
N ARG A 70 1.10 -14.88 -7.68
CA ARG A 70 -0.08 -14.23 -8.29
C ARG A 70 -0.51 -12.98 -7.54
N ILE A 71 -0.21 -12.88 -6.24
CA ILE A 71 -0.47 -11.68 -5.43
C ILE A 71 0.86 -11.04 -5.09
N LYS A 72 1.12 -9.86 -5.68
CA LYS A 72 2.30 -9.07 -5.37
C LYS A 72 1.99 -8.12 -4.19
N TYR A 73 2.82 -8.20 -3.15
CA TYR A 73 2.74 -7.30 -2.00
C TYR A 73 3.35 -5.93 -2.32
N PRO A 74 2.92 -4.86 -1.64
CA PRO A 74 3.57 -3.56 -1.77
C PRO A 74 5.06 -3.64 -1.40
N GLU A 75 5.90 -2.95 -2.15
CA GLU A 75 7.33 -2.85 -1.85
C GLU A 75 7.55 -1.74 -0.81
N PRO A 76 8.38 -1.98 0.24
CA PRO A 76 8.75 -0.92 1.15
C PRO A 76 9.52 0.15 0.37
N LEU A 77 9.25 1.43 0.67
CA LEU A 77 10.06 2.52 0.14
C LEU A 77 11.46 2.41 0.77
N LEU A 78 12.38 1.74 0.08
CA LEU A 78 13.79 1.82 0.43
C LEU A 78 14.22 3.29 0.32
N PRO A 79 15.03 3.81 1.25
CA PRO A 79 15.63 5.13 1.10
C PRO A 79 16.34 5.19 -0.25
N ARG A 80 15.90 6.10 -1.13
CA ARG A 80 16.55 6.32 -2.41
C ARG A 80 17.92 6.93 -2.10
N ASP A 81 18.94 6.08 -2.20
CA ASP A 81 20.37 6.31 -2.02
C ASP A 81 20.88 6.51 -0.57
N GLY A 82 21.46 5.44 -0.01
CA GLY A 82 22.59 5.53 0.92
C GLY A 82 22.34 5.77 2.41
N ALA A 83 21.10 6.01 2.85
CA ALA A 83 20.79 5.99 4.28
C ALA A 83 20.51 4.54 4.69
N ALA A 84 21.50 3.87 5.28
CA ALA A 84 21.38 2.53 5.83
C ALA A 84 20.11 2.42 6.69
N ALA A 85 19.08 1.76 6.16
CA ALA A 85 17.98 1.27 6.96
C ALA A 85 18.59 0.28 7.95
N SER A 86 18.72 0.70 9.21
CA SER A 86 18.93 -0.25 10.29
C SER A 86 17.77 -1.23 10.22
N GLU A 87 18.10 -2.50 9.99
CA GLU A 87 17.12 -3.56 9.83
C GLU A 87 16.07 -3.47 10.94
N PRO A 88 14.76 -3.54 10.63
CA PRO A 88 13.79 -3.76 11.68
C PRO A 88 14.11 -5.14 12.26
N ASN A 89 14.65 -5.15 13.47
CA ASN A 89 14.90 -6.35 14.25
C ASN A 89 13.55 -7.07 14.41
N LEU A 90 13.28 -8.01 13.51
CA LEU A 90 12.22 -9.01 13.62
C LEU A 90 12.60 -9.92 14.77
N MET A 91 12.34 -9.44 15.99
CA MET A 91 12.41 -10.27 17.18
C MET A 91 11.50 -11.48 16.94
N PRO A 92 12.01 -12.72 17.10
CA PRO A 92 11.15 -13.88 17.07
C PRO A 92 10.20 -13.79 18.27
N MET A 93 8.89 -13.70 18.00
CA MET A 93 7.87 -13.83 19.03
C MET A 93 8.04 -15.21 19.70
N PRO A 94 8.16 -15.29 21.03
CA PRO A 94 8.26 -16.56 21.71
C PRO A 94 6.92 -17.31 21.58
N VAL A 95 6.99 -18.56 21.13
CA VAL A 95 5.89 -19.52 21.24
C VAL A 95 5.71 -19.84 22.72
N ALA A 96 4.54 -19.50 23.26
CA ALA A 96 4.09 -19.95 24.57
C ALA A 96 3.52 -21.36 24.50
#